data_AF-A0A673TXJ3-F1
#
_entry.id   AF-A0A673TXJ3-F1
#
_cell.length_a   1.000
_cell.length_b   1.000
_cell.length_c   1.000
_cell.angle_alpha   90.00
_cell.angle_beta   90.00
_cell.angle_gamma   90.00
#
_symmetry.space_group_name_H-M   'P 1'
#
loop_
_entity.id
_entity.type
_entity.pdbx_description
1 polymer ?
#
loop_
_entity_poly.entity_id
_entity_poly.type
_entity_poly.pdbx_seq_one_letter_code
_entity_poly.pdbx_strand_id
1 'polypeptide(L)'
;MAGYLRVVRSLCRASGSGPAWAPATPTGPNLQEQPRRHYADKRIKVAKPVVEMDGDEMTRIIWQFIKEKLILPHVDVQLKYFDLGLPNRDKTDDQVTIDSALATQKYSVAVKCATITPDEARVEEFKLKKMWKSPNGTIRNILGGTVFREPIICKNIPRLVPGWTKPITIGRHAHGDQYKATDFVVDRAGTFKIVFSPKDGSGAKEWEVFNFPAGGVGMGMYNTDESISGFAHSCFQYAIQKKWPLYMSTKNTILKAYDGRFKDIFQEIFEKHYKTDFDKNKIWYEHRLIDDMVAQVLKSSGGFVWACKNYDGDVQSDILAQGFGSLGLMTSVLVCPDGKTIEAEAAHGTVTRHYREHQKVCTDPGEGVCPDSGERSHDQGPGRLYPWPQQCEAERALPEHLGLPGHHQEQPGQGPGPVVGAVRGGGGGQPAAGEPPGPSQEAFLGDVFYKQDVF
;
A
#
# COMPACT_ATOMS: atom_id res chain seq x y z
N MET A 1 17.93 31.71 56.70
CA MET A 1 18.50 32.80 57.50
C MET A 1 18.88 33.93 56.57
N ALA A 2 18.61 35.16 57.00
CA ALA A 2 18.57 36.38 56.22
C ALA A 2 19.93 37.04 55.97
N GLY A 3 19.95 37.91 54.95
CA GLY A 3 20.70 39.17 54.98
C GLY A 3 21.78 39.32 53.91
N TYR A 4 22.03 40.49 53.33
CA TYR A 4 21.38 41.80 53.41
C TYR A 4 22.01 42.65 52.29
N LEU A 5 21.18 43.36 51.51
CA LEU A 5 21.56 44.42 50.56
C LEU A 5 21.93 45.71 51.30
N ARG A 6 22.93 46.49 50.83
CA ARG A 6 22.98 47.98 50.92
C ARG A 6 23.98 48.58 49.91
N VAL A 7 23.52 49.41 48.95
CA VAL A 7 23.57 50.92 48.90
C VAL A 7 24.72 51.39 47.98
N VAL A 8 24.53 51.92 46.76
CA VAL A 8 23.89 53.14 46.21
C VAL A 8 24.71 54.45 46.35
N ARG A 9 25.17 54.94 45.18
CA ARG A 9 25.40 56.32 44.67
C ARG A 9 26.27 57.31 45.48
N SER A 10 27.26 57.91 44.81
CA SER A 10 27.14 59.20 44.06
C SER A 10 28.50 59.88 43.95
N LEU A 11 28.86 60.46 42.79
CA LEU A 11 29.42 61.82 42.67
C LEU A 11 29.64 62.23 41.20
N CYS A 12 29.27 63.48 40.93
CA CYS A 12 29.21 64.15 39.64
C CYS A 12 30.50 64.94 39.31
N ARG A 13 30.70 65.09 37.99
CA ARG A 13 31.24 66.26 37.24
C ARG A 13 32.63 66.82 37.58
N ALA A 14 33.51 66.77 36.57
CA ALA A 14 34.37 67.89 36.19
C ALA A 14 34.55 67.93 34.66
N SER A 15 34.41 69.14 34.11
CA SER A 15 34.49 69.55 32.71
C SER A 15 35.92 69.83 32.25
N GLY A 16 36.24 69.53 30.98
CA GLY A 16 37.45 70.02 30.32
C GLY A 16 37.42 69.76 28.81
N SER A 17 37.48 70.84 28.03
CA SER A 17 37.44 70.91 26.56
C SER A 17 38.81 70.67 25.92
N GLY A 18 38.85 69.90 24.81
CA GLY A 18 40.02 69.64 23.97
C GLY A 18 39.61 68.89 22.69
N PRO A 19 40.34 69.03 21.57
CA PRO A 19 39.76 69.13 20.22
C PRO A 19 39.28 67.80 19.62
N ALA A 20 38.24 67.91 18.79
CA ALA A 20 37.61 66.83 18.05
C ALA A 20 38.59 66.15 17.07
N TRP A 21 38.90 64.89 17.35
CA TRP A 21 39.49 63.96 16.39
C TRP A 21 38.35 63.10 15.83
N ALA A 22 38.04 63.25 14.54
CA ALA A 22 37.09 62.41 13.84
C ALA A 22 37.68 61.00 13.67
N PRO A 23 37.05 59.92 14.16
CA PRO A 23 37.50 58.58 13.81
C PRO A 23 37.05 58.29 12.38
N ALA A 24 38.04 58.03 11.51
CA ALA A 24 37.82 57.53 10.17
C ALA A 24 36.93 56.28 10.22
N THR A 25 35.84 56.32 9.45
CA THR A 25 35.02 55.14 9.14
C THR A 25 35.89 54.10 8.42
N PRO A 26 36.02 52.87 8.94
CA PRO A 26 36.56 51.80 8.13
C PRO A 26 35.51 51.47 7.07
N THR A 27 35.79 51.81 5.81
CA THR A 27 35.09 51.23 4.68
C THR A 27 35.42 49.75 4.66
N GLY A 28 34.54 48.94 5.25
CA GLY A 28 34.62 47.48 5.17
C GLY A 28 34.63 47.05 3.71
N PRO A 29 35.37 45.99 3.36
CA PRO A 29 35.35 45.47 2.01
C PRO A 29 33.90 45.09 1.69
N ASN A 30 33.43 45.59 0.56
CA ASN A 30 32.16 45.28 -0.05
C ASN A 30 31.99 43.75 -0.02
N LEU A 31 31.15 43.24 0.87
CA LEU A 31 30.69 41.85 0.82
C LEU A 31 29.83 41.77 -0.43
N GLN A 32 30.48 41.53 -1.57
CA GLN A 32 29.83 40.95 -2.72
C GLN A 32 29.08 39.72 -2.19
N GLU A 33 27.75 39.78 -2.20
CA GLU A 33 26.93 38.60 -2.05
C GLU A 33 27.51 37.56 -3.00
N GLN A 34 28.09 36.51 -2.43
CA GLN A 34 28.43 35.34 -3.22
C GLN A 34 27.15 34.96 -3.95
N PRO A 35 27.19 34.76 -5.28
CA PRO A 35 26.00 34.35 -6.00
C PRO A 35 25.53 33.07 -5.33
N ARG A 36 24.38 33.13 -4.65
CA ARG A 36 23.66 31.93 -4.20
C ARG A 36 23.53 31.11 -5.47
N ARG A 37 24.33 30.04 -5.57
CA ARG A 37 24.17 29.06 -6.63
C ARG A 37 22.73 28.59 -6.50
N HIS A 38 21.87 29.05 -7.40
CA HIS A 38 20.58 28.43 -7.65
C HIS A 38 20.93 27.04 -8.16
N TYR A 39 21.15 26.10 -7.24
CA TYR A 39 20.97 24.71 -7.56
C TYR A 39 19.50 24.61 -7.93
N ALA A 40 19.24 24.52 -9.24
CA ALA A 40 17.92 24.18 -9.73
C ALA A 40 17.43 23.00 -8.90
N ASP A 41 16.25 23.15 -8.29
CA ASP A 41 15.65 22.12 -7.47
C ASP A 41 15.59 20.82 -8.28
N LYS A 42 16.45 19.86 -7.93
CA LYS A 42 16.61 18.59 -8.66
C LYS A 42 15.47 17.61 -8.38
N ARG A 43 14.53 17.98 -7.50
CA ARG A 43 13.39 17.13 -7.14
C ARG A 43 12.42 16.99 -8.31
N ILE A 44 11.89 15.77 -8.45
CA ILE A 44 10.85 15.46 -9.43
C ILE A 44 9.59 16.23 -9.06
N LYS A 45 9.07 17.05 -9.98
CA LYS A 45 7.85 17.84 -9.75
C LYS A 45 6.61 16.98 -9.98
N VAL A 46 5.75 16.88 -8.97
CA VAL A 46 4.47 16.16 -9.07
C VAL A 46 3.32 17.18 -9.13
N ALA A 47 2.54 17.13 -10.21
CA ALA A 47 1.51 18.15 -10.48
C ALA A 47 0.26 18.03 -9.59
N LYS A 48 -0.09 16.81 -9.17
CA LYS A 48 -1.28 16.51 -8.38
C LYS A 48 -0.90 16.00 -6.99
N PRO A 49 -1.71 16.30 -5.97
CA PRO A 49 -1.43 15.84 -4.62
C PRO A 49 -1.66 14.33 -4.46
N VAL A 50 -1.02 13.76 -3.45
CA VAL A 50 -1.25 12.39 -2.97
C VAL A 50 -1.83 12.46 -1.55
N VAL A 51 -2.80 11.62 -1.23
CA VAL A 51 -3.31 11.48 0.14
C VAL A 51 -2.34 10.64 0.95
N GLU A 52 -1.89 11.15 2.08
CA GLU A 52 -1.01 10.45 3.01
C GLU A 52 -1.79 10.12 4.27
N MET A 53 -1.88 8.84 4.61
CA MET A 53 -2.53 8.36 5.83
C MET A 53 -1.47 7.80 6.78
N ASP A 54 -1.13 8.55 7.83
CA ASP A 54 -0.16 8.12 8.84
C ASP A 54 -0.77 7.04 9.77
N GLY A 55 0.09 6.31 10.48
CA GLY A 55 -0.28 5.10 11.19
C GLY A 55 0.25 5.02 12.61
N ASP A 56 0.48 3.80 13.07
CA ASP A 56 0.76 3.48 14.48
C ASP A 56 2.08 2.70 14.65
N GLU A 57 2.58 2.68 15.90
CA GLU A 57 3.67 1.84 16.40
C GLU A 57 4.93 1.84 15.52
N MET A 58 5.51 0.67 15.23
CA MET A 58 6.80 0.57 14.53
C MET A 58 6.69 1.09 13.09
N THR A 59 5.56 0.86 12.45
CA THR A 59 5.29 1.34 11.09
C THR A 59 5.25 2.86 11.02
N ARG A 60 4.76 3.56 12.06
CA ARG A 60 4.81 5.04 12.11
C ARG A 60 6.25 5.58 12.10
N ILE A 61 7.15 4.94 12.84
CA ILE A 61 8.57 5.30 12.88
C ILE A 61 9.22 5.12 11.50
N ILE A 62 9.00 3.96 10.88
CA ILE A 62 9.52 3.65 9.54
C ILE A 62 8.94 4.60 8.50
N TRP A 63 7.65 4.93 8.60
CA TRP A 63 6.95 5.84 7.69
C TRP A 63 7.60 7.22 7.66
N GLN A 64 7.95 7.76 8.83
CA GLN A 64 8.67 9.04 8.93
C GLN A 64 10.02 8.97 8.21
N PHE A 65 10.80 7.92 8.43
CA PHE A 65 12.10 7.74 7.76
C PHE A 65 11.93 7.70 6.24
N ILE A 66 10.99 6.91 5.71
CA ILE A 66 10.73 6.80 4.27
C ILE A 66 10.39 8.16 3.69
N LYS A 67 9.44 8.87 4.31
CA LYS A 67 9.01 10.19 3.85
C LYS A 67 10.14 11.20 3.83
N GLU A 68 10.87 11.33 4.94
CA GLU A 68 11.87 12.39 5.13
C GLU A 68 13.20 12.10 4.44
N LYS A 69 13.60 10.83 4.32
CA LYS A 69 14.92 10.44 3.80
C LYS A 69 14.87 9.90 2.38
N LEU A 70 13.77 9.27 1.97
CA LEU A 70 13.69 8.57 0.68
C LEU A 70 12.77 9.26 -0.33
N ILE A 71 11.71 9.95 0.12
CA ILE A 71 10.74 10.58 -0.79
C ILE A 71 10.99 12.08 -0.95
N LEU A 72 10.80 12.87 0.11
CA LEU A 72 10.82 14.34 0.02
C LEU A 72 12.16 14.96 -0.42
N PRO A 73 13.34 14.34 -0.19
CA PRO A 73 14.61 14.83 -0.76
C PRO A 73 14.68 14.72 -2.28
N HIS A 74 13.87 13.86 -2.89
CA HIS A 74 13.91 13.53 -4.32
C HIS A 74 12.64 13.92 -5.08
N VAL A 75 11.51 14.10 -4.39
CA VAL A 75 10.20 14.36 -4.99
C VAL A 75 9.55 15.58 -4.34
N ASP A 76 9.17 16.54 -5.17
CA ASP A 76 8.38 17.71 -4.78
C ASP A 76 6.90 17.41 -5.03
N VAL A 77 6.27 16.76 -4.05
CA VAL A 77 4.87 16.33 -4.08
C VAL A 77 4.07 17.01 -2.97
N GLN A 78 2.83 17.40 -3.29
CA GLN A 78 1.90 17.90 -2.29
C GLN A 78 1.21 16.73 -1.58
N LEU A 79 1.48 16.57 -0.29
CA LEU A 79 0.83 15.54 0.52
C LEU A 79 -0.41 16.11 1.23
N LYS A 80 -1.57 15.47 1.04
CA LYS A 80 -2.78 15.72 1.84
C LYS A 80 -2.73 14.78 3.03
N TYR A 81 -2.14 15.28 4.12
CA TYR A 81 -1.85 14.51 5.33
C TYR A 81 -3.09 14.30 6.20
N PHE A 82 -3.33 13.06 6.60
CA PHE A 82 -4.33 12.64 7.58
C PHE A 82 -3.67 11.71 8.59
N ASP A 83 -3.68 12.08 9.87
CA ASP A 83 -3.13 11.24 10.92
C ASP A 83 -4.16 10.19 11.36
N LEU A 84 -4.02 8.95 10.90
CA LEU A 84 -4.87 7.83 11.33
C LEU A 84 -4.28 7.07 12.53
N GLY A 85 -3.26 7.61 13.18
CA GLY A 85 -2.79 7.11 14.46
C GLY A 85 -3.94 7.04 15.46
N LEU A 86 -3.98 5.94 16.23
CA LEU A 86 -5.06 5.62 17.16
C LEU A 86 -5.42 6.78 18.11
N PRO A 87 -4.46 7.55 18.68
CA PRO A 87 -4.79 8.73 19.50
C PRO A 87 -5.57 9.82 18.74
N ASN A 88 -5.24 10.06 17.47
CA ASN A 88 -5.92 11.09 16.68
C ASN A 88 -7.29 10.61 16.18
N ARG A 89 -7.42 9.32 15.85
CA ARG A 89 -8.74 8.72 15.59
C ARG A 89 -9.65 8.84 16.80
N ASP A 90 -9.18 8.51 18.00
CA ASP A 90 -9.96 8.66 19.22
C ASP A 90 -10.35 10.13 19.49
N LYS A 91 -9.40 11.06 19.32
CA LYS A 91 -9.64 12.50 19.46
C LYS A 91 -10.73 13.01 18.53
N THR A 92 -10.76 12.54 17.29
CA THR A 92 -11.68 12.99 16.22
C THR A 92 -12.95 12.15 16.10
N ASP A 93 -13.20 11.25 17.05
CA ASP A 93 -14.30 10.29 17.01
C ASP A 93 -14.35 9.48 15.69
N ASP A 94 -13.17 9.12 15.20
CA ASP A 94 -12.87 8.41 13.95
C ASP A 94 -13.23 9.16 12.66
N GLN A 95 -13.59 10.44 12.75
CA GLN A 95 -13.93 11.27 11.58
C GLN A 95 -12.74 11.45 10.62
N VAL A 96 -11.50 11.50 11.13
CA VAL A 96 -10.29 11.61 10.30
C VAL A 96 -10.14 10.45 9.31
N THR A 97 -10.62 9.26 9.67
CA THR A 97 -10.61 8.07 8.81
C THR A 97 -11.60 8.21 7.65
N ILE A 98 -12.76 8.82 7.89
CA ILE A 98 -13.75 9.09 6.85
C ILE A 98 -13.23 10.18 5.91
N ASP A 99 -12.70 11.26 6.48
CA ASP A 99 -12.18 12.41 5.73
C ASP A 99 -11.02 12.02 4.79
N SER A 100 -10.14 11.11 5.24
CA SER A 100 -9.04 10.61 4.42
C SER A 100 -9.54 9.78 3.23
N ALA A 101 -10.57 8.96 3.41
CA ALA A 101 -11.18 8.20 2.33
C ALA A 101 -11.87 9.13 1.30
N LEU A 102 -12.61 10.13 1.76
CA LEU A 102 -13.24 11.13 0.87
C LEU A 102 -12.19 11.96 0.12
N ALA A 103 -11.08 12.31 0.77
CA ALA A 103 -9.95 12.94 0.10
C ALA A 103 -9.34 12.03 -0.96
N THR A 104 -9.29 10.73 -0.72
CA THR A 104 -8.80 9.73 -1.68
C THR A 104 -9.71 9.65 -2.90
N GLN A 105 -11.04 9.69 -2.74
CA GLN A 105 -11.96 9.79 -3.89
C GLN A 105 -11.70 11.07 -4.70
N LYS A 106 -11.39 12.19 -4.04
CA LYS A 106 -11.12 13.47 -4.68
C LYS A 106 -9.79 13.50 -5.44
N TYR A 107 -8.72 12.95 -4.86
CA TYR A 107 -7.36 13.03 -5.40
C TYR A 107 -6.87 11.73 -6.04
N SER A 108 -7.68 10.68 -6.02
CA SER A 108 -7.49 9.36 -6.63
C SER A 108 -6.37 8.49 -6.06
N VAL A 109 -5.33 9.02 -5.45
CA VAL A 109 -4.21 8.21 -4.94
C VAL A 109 -4.01 8.44 -3.44
N ALA A 110 -3.98 7.34 -2.68
CA ALA A 110 -3.59 7.32 -1.28
C ALA A 110 -2.43 6.36 -1.03
N VAL A 111 -1.57 6.74 -0.08
CA VAL A 111 -0.55 5.87 0.51
C VAL A 111 -0.78 5.82 2.02
N LYS A 112 -0.85 4.61 2.58
CA LYS A 112 -1.31 4.39 3.94
C LYS A 112 -0.33 3.56 4.76
N CYS A 113 -0.02 4.07 5.95
CA CYS A 113 0.70 3.37 6.99
C CYS A 113 -0.23 2.41 7.76
N ALA A 114 0.34 1.35 8.33
CA ALA A 114 -0.43 0.38 9.11
C ALA A 114 -1.00 1.03 10.39
N THR A 115 -2.22 0.64 10.75
CA THR A 115 -2.99 1.24 11.85
C THR A 115 -3.51 0.18 12.80
N ILE A 116 -3.56 0.49 14.11
CA ILE A 116 -4.14 -0.40 15.12
C ILE A 116 -5.66 -0.51 14.90
N THR A 117 -6.20 -1.72 14.88
CA THR A 117 -7.64 -1.93 15.12
C THR A 117 -7.79 -2.32 16.59
N PRO A 118 -8.39 -1.47 17.45
CA PRO A 118 -8.37 -1.70 18.89
C PRO A 118 -9.27 -2.87 19.30
N ASP A 119 -8.77 -3.69 20.22
CA ASP A 119 -9.51 -4.68 21.02
C ASP A 119 -9.67 -4.15 22.47
N GLU A 120 -10.19 -4.97 23.39
CA GLU A 120 -10.36 -4.61 24.80
C GLU A 120 -9.03 -4.18 25.45
N ALA A 121 -7.93 -4.86 25.14
CA ALA A 121 -6.62 -4.54 25.68
C ALA A 121 -6.11 -3.19 25.18
N ARG A 122 -6.35 -2.86 23.91
CA ARG A 122 -6.00 -1.55 23.34
C ARG A 122 -6.87 -0.41 23.87
N VAL A 123 -8.15 -0.69 24.17
CA VAL A 123 -9.03 0.29 24.84
C VAL A 123 -8.44 0.69 26.18
N GLU A 124 -8.00 -0.27 26.98
CA GLU A 124 -7.36 -0.01 28.28
C GLU A 124 -5.99 0.68 28.13
N GLU A 125 -5.14 0.19 27.21
CA GLU A 125 -3.80 0.75 26.98
C GLU A 125 -3.84 2.23 26.59
N PHE A 126 -4.72 2.59 25.65
CA PHE A 126 -4.81 3.94 25.10
C PHE A 126 -5.89 4.81 25.75
N LYS A 127 -6.64 4.25 26.72
CA LYS A 127 -7.78 4.92 27.39
C LYS A 127 -8.80 5.45 26.38
N LEU A 128 -9.18 4.61 25.42
CA LEU A 128 -10.04 4.99 24.30
C LEU A 128 -11.47 5.28 24.77
N LYS A 129 -12.13 6.23 24.11
CA LYS A 129 -13.57 6.52 24.32
C LYS A 129 -14.44 5.31 24.03
N LYS A 130 -14.05 4.52 23.02
CA LYS A 130 -14.71 3.27 22.61
C LYS A 130 -13.76 2.40 21.77
N MET A 131 -14.18 1.16 21.54
CA MET A 131 -13.53 0.27 20.57
C MET A 131 -13.87 0.72 19.15
N TRP A 132 -12.99 1.54 18.54
CA TRP A 132 -13.16 2.05 17.18
C TRP A 132 -13.06 0.93 16.14
N LYS A 133 -13.75 1.11 15.00
CA LYS A 133 -13.68 0.17 13.87
C LYS A 133 -12.31 0.22 13.19
N SER A 134 -12.01 -0.80 12.40
CA SER A 134 -10.79 -0.84 11.60
C SER A 134 -10.78 0.28 10.55
N PRO A 135 -9.73 1.12 10.47
CA PRO A 135 -9.61 2.15 9.44
C PRO A 135 -9.66 1.56 8.03
N ASN A 136 -9.02 0.41 7.82
CA ASN A 136 -9.02 -0.30 6.53
C ASN A 136 -10.45 -0.67 6.12
N GLY A 137 -11.25 -1.18 7.07
CA GLY A 137 -12.66 -1.50 6.83
C GLY A 137 -13.47 -0.26 6.44
N THR A 138 -13.29 0.86 7.15
CA THR A 138 -13.98 2.12 6.85
C THR A 138 -13.59 2.67 5.47
N ILE A 139 -12.30 2.75 5.16
CA ILE A 139 -11.79 3.26 3.88
C ILE A 139 -12.30 2.39 2.72
N ARG A 140 -12.17 1.07 2.81
CA ARG A 140 -12.63 0.14 1.77
C ARG A 140 -14.16 0.20 1.57
N ASN A 141 -14.93 0.44 2.62
CA ASN A 141 -16.38 0.64 2.50
C ASN A 141 -16.75 1.94 1.77
N ILE A 142 -15.96 3.00 1.94
CA ILE A 142 -16.19 4.30 1.29
C ILE A 142 -15.71 4.28 -0.16
N LEU A 143 -14.51 3.77 -0.41
CA LEU A 143 -13.91 3.71 -1.73
C LEU A 143 -14.55 2.63 -2.61
N GLY A 144 -14.94 1.51 -2.00
CA GLY A 144 -15.22 0.28 -2.75
C GLY A 144 -13.96 -0.28 -3.41
N GLY A 145 -14.09 -1.44 -4.05
CA GLY A 145 -13.02 -2.02 -4.87
C GLY A 145 -12.40 -3.29 -4.31
N THR A 146 -11.24 -3.61 -4.89
CA THR A 146 -10.57 -4.91 -4.75
C THR A 146 -9.17 -4.72 -4.23
N VAL A 147 -8.78 -5.48 -3.20
CA VAL A 147 -7.41 -5.41 -2.66
C VAL A 147 -6.54 -6.40 -3.41
N PHE A 148 -5.58 -5.91 -4.18
CA PHE A 148 -4.60 -6.72 -4.88
C PHE A 148 -3.35 -6.90 -4.02
N ARG A 149 -3.00 -8.15 -3.73
CA ARG A 149 -1.79 -8.53 -3.00
C ARG A 149 -0.85 -9.28 -3.91
N GLU A 150 0.38 -8.78 -4.04
CA GLU A 150 1.42 -9.35 -4.92
C GLU A 150 2.78 -9.41 -4.21
N PRO A 151 3.50 -10.55 -4.28
CA PRO A 151 4.77 -10.71 -3.60
C PRO A 151 5.88 -9.89 -4.26
N ILE A 152 6.80 -9.40 -3.43
CA ILE A 152 8.07 -8.79 -3.83
C ILE A 152 9.10 -9.90 -3.97
N ILE A 153 9.60 -10.11 -5.19
CA ILE A 153 10.50 -11.23 -5.50
C ILE A 153 11.97 -10.79 -5.32
N CYS A 154 12.64 -11.40 -4.35
CA CYS A 154 14.10 -11.26 -4.17
C CYS A 154 14.82 -12.50 -4.74
N LYS A 155 15.83 -12.30 -5.59
CA LYS A 155 16.55 -13.40 -6.27
C LYS A 155 17.22 -14.38 -5.31
N ASN A 156 17.65 -13.89 -4.15
CA ASN A 156 18.38 -14.63 -3.11
C ASN A 156 17.47 -15.24 -2.02
N ILE A 157 16.15 -15.03 -2.08
CA ILE A 157 15.21 -15.60 -1.11
C ILE A 157 14.58 -16.87 -1.69
N PRO A 158 14.81 -18.04 -1.09
CA PRO A 158 14.15 -19.27 -1.52
C PRO A 158 12.65 -19.21 -1.22
N ARG A 159 11.85 -19.84 -2.08
CA ARG A 159 10.39 -19.95 -1.92
C ARG A 159 10.05 -21.30 -1.30
N LEU A 160 9.00 -21.35 -0.48
CA LEU A 160 8.53 -22.60 0.14
C LEU A 160 7.97 -23.57 -0.89
N VAL A 161 7.37 -23.03 -1.97
CA VAL A 161 6.96 -23.80 -3.14
C VAL A 161 7.93 -23.47 -4.28
N PRO A 162 8.95 -24.31 -4.54
CA PRO A 162 10.03 -23.97 -5.47
C PRO A 162 9.56 -23.74 -6.91
N GLY A 163 8.45 -24.37 -7.30
CA GLY A 163 7.86 -24.25 -8.65
C GLY A 163 7.32 -22.85 -8.97
N TRP A 164 7.00 -22.04 -7.95
CA TRP A 164 6.50 -20.67 -8.14
C TRP A 164 7.60 -19.74 -8.64
N THR A 165 7.86 -19.77 -9.94
CA THR A 165 8.92 -18.98 -10.60
C THR A 165 8.43 -17.59 -11.01
N LYS A 166 7.11 -17.39 -11.11
CA LYS A 166 6.45 -16.11 -11.37
C LYS A 166 5.58 -15.71 -10.17
N PRO A 167 5.31 -14.40 -9.95
CA PRO A 167 4.43 -13.95 -8.87
C PRO A 167 3.01 -14.48 -9.06
N ILE A 168 2.26 -14.58 -7.98
CA ILE A 168 0.81 -14.80 -8.02
C ILE A 168 0.18 -13.60 -7.35
N THR A 169 -0.84 -13.01 -7.98
CA THR A 169 -1.51 -11.81 -7.46
C THR A 169 -2.91 -12.19 -6.99
N ILE A 170 -3.21 -12.02 -5.71
CA ILE A 170 -4.55 -12.22 -5.16
C ILE A 170 -5.34 -10.93 -5.32
N GLY A 171 -6.50 -10.99 -5.98
CA GLY A 171 -7.51 -9.93 -5.90
C GLY A 171 -8.57 -10.30 -4.87
N ARG A 172 -8.54 -9.69 -3.69
CA ARG A 172 -9.50 -9.94 -2.61
C ARG A 172 -10.72 -9.02 -2.74
N HIS A 173 -11.92 -9.61 -2.76
CA HIS A 173 -13.18 -8.89 -2.65
C HIS A 173 -13.39 -8.37 -1.23
N ALA A 174 -13.02 -7.13 -0.94
CA ALA A 174 -13.03 -6.58 0.42
C ALA A 174 -14.40 -6.05 0.88
N HIS A 175 -15.48 -6.79 0.61
CA HIS A 175 -16.85 -6.41 0.98
C HIS A 175 -17.69 -7.62 1.41
N GLY A 176 -18.61 -7.41 2.37
CA GLY A 176 -19.64 -8.38 2.75
C GLY A 176 -19.08 -9.68 3.34
N ASP A 177 -19.81 -10.76 3.10
CA ASP A 177 -19.51 -12.11 3.58
C ASP A 177 -19.28 -12.14 5.11
N GLN A 178 -18.34 -12.96 5.60
CA GLN A 178 -18.03 -13.10 7.02
C GLN A 178 -17.71 -11.75 7.71
N TYR A 179 -17.18 -10.77 6.96
CA TYR A 179 -16.70 -9.49 7.50
C TYR A 179 -17.83 -8.48 7.75
N LYS A 180 -19.07 -8.81 7.36
CA LYS A 180 -20.29 -8.08 7.71
C LYS A 180 -21.41 -9.03 8.14
N ALA A 181 -21.04 -10.18 8.70
CA ALA A 181 -21.99 -11.15 9.21
C ALA A 181 -22.63 -10.65 10.51
N THR A 182 -23.77 -11.24 10.86
CA THR A 182 -24.34 -11.18 12.20
C THR A 182 -24.42 -12.60 12.73
N ASP A 183 -23.83 -12.85 13.88
CA ASP A 183 -23.75 -14.14 14.52
C ASP A 183 -24.24 -14.10 15.97
N PHE A 184 -24.61 -15.26 16.50
CA PHE A 184 -25.12 -15.40 17.86
C PHE A 184 -24.92 -16.81 18.40
N VAL A 185 -24.83 -16.91 19.73
CA VAL A 185 -24.83 -18.19 20.45
C VAL A 185 -26.27 -18.60 20.76
N VAL A 186 -26.58 -19.86 20.49
CA VAL A 186 -27.84 -20.51 20.85
C VAL A 186 -27.63 -21.21 22.19
N ASP A 187 -28.30 -20.77 23.25
CA ASP A 187 -28.14 -21.29 24.62
C ASP A 187 -29.16 -22.38 24.98
N ARG A 188 -30.17 -22.60 24.13
CA ARG A 188 -31.28 -23.56 24.33
C ARG A 188 -31.89 -23.98 23.00
N ALA A 189 -32.74 -25.02 23.03
CA ALA A 189 -33.46 -25.48 21.85
C ALA A 189 -34.32 -24.38 21.20
N GLY A 190 -34.39 -24.34 19.86
CA GLY A 190 -35.17 -23.34 19.12
C GLY A 190 -34.94 -23.37 17.61
N THR A 191 -35.83 -22.74 16.85
CA THR A 191 -35.77 -22.72 15.38
C THR A 191 -35.11 -21.44 14.86
N PHE A 192 -34.05 -21.58 14.08
CA PHE A 192 -33.39 -20.48 13.37
C PHE A 192 -33.95 -20.34 11.95
N LYS A 193 -34.38 -19.13 11.62
CA LYS A 193 -35.00 -18.75 10.34
C LYS A 193 -34.34 -17.49 9.77
N ILE A 194 -34.37 -17.37 8.45
CA ILE A 194 -34.00 -16.16 7.70
C ILE A 194 -35.25 -15.60 7.05
N VAL A 195 -35.47 -14.29 7.17
CA VAL A 195 -36.61 -13.57 6.60
C VAL A 195 -36.12 -12.46 5.68
N PHE A 196 -36.65 -12.39 4.47
CA PHE A 196 -36.45 -11.29 3.54
C PHE A 196 -37.77 -10.56 3.30
N SER A 197 -37.80 -9.26 3.61
CA SER A 197 -38.96 -8.39 3.44
C SER A 197 -38.68 -7.39 2.31
N PRO A 198 -39.26 -7.59 1.11
CA PRO A 198 -39.09 -6.68 -0.01
C PRO A 198 -39.56 -5.25 0.31
N LYS A 199 -38.78 -4.24 -0.12
CA LYS A 199 -39.14 -2.82 0.08
C LYS A 199 -40.30 -2.35 -0.78
N ASP A 200 -40.60 -3.04 -1.87
CA ASP A 200 -41.72 -2.74 -2.78
C ASP A 200 -43.08 -3.19 -2.21
N GLY A 201 -43.10 -3.79 -1.01
CA GLY A 201 -44.31 -4.28 -0.36
C GLY A 201 -44.79 -5.64 -0.89
N SER A 202 -44.04 -6.29 -1.77
CA SER A 202 -44.32 -7.67 -2.15
C SER A 202 -44.12 -8.63 -0.97
N GLY A 203 -44.73 -9.83 -1.05
CA GLY A 203 -44.78 -10.77 0.06
C GLY A 203 -43.40 -11.16 0.62
N ALA A 204 -43.28 -11.14 1.95
CA ALA A 204 -42.08 -11.57 2.64
C ALA A 204 -41.78 -13.05 2.35
N LYS A 205 -40.50 -13.38 2.29
CA LYS A 205 -40.01 -14.76 2.12
C LYS A 205 -39.31 -15.20 3.39
N GLU A 206 -39.54 -16.45 3.77
CA GLU A 206 -38.98 -17.06 4.97
C GLU A 206 -38.37 -18.41 4.64
N TRP A 207 -37.21 -18.70 5.23
CA TRP A 207 -36.53 -19.98 5.12
C TRP A 207 -36.11 -20.44 6.51
N GLU A 208 -36.49 -21.65 6.89
CA GLU A 208 -35.92 -22.31 8.05
C GLU A 208 -34.50 -22.79 7.72
N VAL A 209 -33.54 -22.40 8.55
CA VAL A 209 -32.14 -22.81 8.41
C VAL A 209 -31.91 -24.10 9.18
N PHE A 210 -32.31 -24.11 10.46
CA PHE A 210 -32.12 -25.26 11.33
C PHE A 210 -33.02 -25.18 12.57
N ASN A 211 -33.45 -26.33 13.07
CA ASN A 211 -34.12 -26.44 14.36
C ASN A 211 -33.17 -27.05 15.40
N PHE A 212 -32.64 -26.22 16.29
CA PHE A 212 -31.69 -26.61 17.30
C PHE A 212 -32.36 -27.46 18.40
N PRO A 213 -31.91 -28.71 18.63
CA PRO A 213 -32.41 -29.51 19.75
C PRO A 213 -31.77 -29.13 21.10
N ALA A 214 -30.65 -28.40 21.07
CA ALA A 214 -29.88 -27.95 22.23
C ALA A 214 -29.05 -26.71 21.85
N GLY A 215 -27.99 -26.38 22.60
CA GLY A 215 -27.13 -25.24 22.30
C GLY A 215 -26.37 -25.35 20.97
N GLY A 216 -25.89 -24.21 20.46
CA GLY A 216 -25.21 -24.10 19.17
C GLY A 216 -24.81 -22.67 18.83
N VAL A 217 -24.59 -22.41 17.54
CA VAL A 217 -24.30 -21.07 17.01
C VAL A 217 -25.03 -20.87 15.68
N GLY A 218 -25.43 -19.63 15.39
CA GLY A 218 -26.05 -19.24 14.14
C GLY A 218 -25.37 -18.01 13.54
N MET A 219 -25.39 -17.89 12.21
CA MET A 219 -24.93 -16.68 11.53
C MET A 219 -25.73 -16.42 10.25
N GLY A 220 -25.78 -15.15 9.85
CA GLY A 220 -26.23 -14.70 8.55
C GLY A 220 -25.21 -13.74 7.93
N MET A 221 -25.01 -13.85 6.62
CA MET A 221 -24.13 -12.96 5.85
C MET A 221 -24.76 -12.58 4.52
N TYR A 222 -24.20 -11.55 3.87
CA TYR A 222 -24.72 -11.04 2.59
C TYR A 222 -23.60 -10.49 1.72
N ASN A 223 -23.92 -10.35 0.43
CA ASN A 223 -23.19 -9.50 -0.50
C ASN A 223 -24.17 -8.81 -1.45
N THR A 224 -23.67 -7.94 -2.33
CA THR A 224 -24.50 -7.20 -3.29
C THR A 224 -23.98 -7.36 -4.72
N ASP A 225 -24.90 -7.44 -5.68
CA ASP A 225 -24.55 -7.54 -7.11
C ASP A 225 -23.66 -6.37 -7.57
N GLU A 226 -23.92 -5.16 -7.07
CA GLU A 226 -23.09 -3.97 -7.33
C GLU A 226 -21.64 -4.18 -6.88
N SER A 227 -21.43 -4.68 -5.66
CA SER A 227 -20.10 -4.90 -5.13
C SER A 227 -19.36 -6.03 -5.86
N ILE A 228 -20.06 -7.12 -6.18
CA ILE A 228 -19.51 -8.25 -6.94
C ILE A 228 -19.13 -7.80 -8.36
N SER A 229 -19.96 -6.97 -9.00
CA SER A 229 -19.68 -6.42 -10.32
C SER A 229 -18.44 -5.52 -10.31
N GLY A 230 -18.33 -4.63 -9.32
CA GLY A 230 -17.14 -3.81 -9.14
C GLY A 230 -15.87 -4.64 -8.95
N PHE A 231 -15.96 -5.69 -8.13
CA PHE A 231 -14.88 -6.66 -7.93
C PHE A 231 -14.45 -7.35 -9.25
N ALA A 232 -15.42 -7.82 -10.04
CA ALA A 232 -15.16 -8.44 -11.34
C ALA A 232 -14.44 -7.48 -12.30
N HIS A 233 -14.96 -6.25 -12.46
CA HIS A 233 -14.34 -5.22 -13.30
C HIS A 233 -12.89 -4.95 -12.90
N SER A 234 -12.61 -4.74 -11.60
CA SER A 234 -11.25 -4.53 -11.11
C SER A 234 -10.33 -5.71 -11.44
N CYS A 235 -10.77 -6.96 -11.24
CA CYS A 235 -9.96 -8.13 -11.54
C CYS A 235 -9.66 -8.30 -13.03
N PHE A 236 -10.64 -8.07 -13.92
CA PHE A 236 -10.42 -8.15 -15.36
C PHE A 236 -9.48 -7.06 -15.86
N GLN A 237 -9.65 -5.82 -15.41
CA GLN A 237 -8.78 -4.70 -15.76
C GLN A 237 -7.34 -4.95 -15.31
N TYR A 238 -7.15 -5.41 -14.06
CA TYR A 238 -5.82 -5.71 -13.51
C TYR A 238 -5.13 -6.86 -14.27
N ALA A 239 -5.87 -7.91 -14.62
CA ALA A 239 -5.35 -9.02 -15.43
C ALA A 239 -4.89 -8.57 -16.83
N ILE A 240 -5.65 -7.69 -17.49
CA ILE A 240 -5.26 -7.10 -18.78
C ILE A 240 -3.99 -6.25 -18.63
N GLN A 241 -3.92 -5.41 -17.60
CA GLN A 241 -2.74 -4.57 -17.33
C GLN A 241 -1.47 -5.43 -17.15
N LYS A 242 -1.59 -6.54 -16.41
CA LYS A 242 -0.49 -7.52 -16.20
C LYS A 242 -0.25 -8.43 -17.41
N LYS A 243 -1.18 -8.47 -18.37
CA LYS A 243 -1.24 -9.46 -19.46
C LYS A 243 -1.16 -10.89 -18.94
N TRP A 244 -1.88 -11.17 -17.85
CA TRP A 244 -1.91 -12.48 -17.19
C TRP A 244 -3.32 -13.09 -17.21
N PRO A 245 -3.44 -14.43 -17.20
CA PRO A 245 -4.74 -15.08 -17.06
C PRO A 245 -5.35 -14.79 -15.68
N LEU A 246 -6.67 -14.86 -15.61
CA LEU A 246 -7.47 -14.62 -14.41
C LEU A 246 -8.23 -15.89 -14.01
N TYR A 247 -8.13 -16.25 -12.73
CA TYR A 247 -8.94 -17.30 -12.12
C TYR A 247 -9.84 -16.70 -11.05
N MET A 248 -11.10 -17.12 -10.99
CA MET A 248 -12.00 -16.79 -9.88
C MET A 248 -12.48 -18.08 -9.22
N SER A 249 -12.39 -18.16 -7.89
CA SER A 249 -12.73 -19.37 -7.16
C SER A 249 -13.91 -19.22 -6.21
N THR A 250 -14.81 -20.19 -6.20
CA THR A 250 -15.93 -20.27 -5.25
C THR A 250 -16.23 -21.72 -4.84
N LYS A 251 -17.25 -21.93 -4.00
CA LYS A 251 -17.83 -23.25 -3.71
C LYS A 251 -19.29 -23.33 -4.19
N ASN A 252 -19.56 -22.90 -5.42
CA ASN A 252 -20.92 -22.83 -5.99
C ASN A 252 -21.64 -24.18 -6.14
N THR A 253 -20.94 -25.32 -6.06
CA THR A 253 -21.61 -26.63 -5.99
C THR A 253 -22.36 -26.85 -4.68
N ILE A 254 -21.92 -26.19 -3.60
CA ILE A 254 -22.53 -26.21 -2.27
C ILE A 254 -23.40 -24.97 -2.07
N LEU A 255 -22.83 -23.77 -2.21
CA LEU A 255 -23.54 -22.50 -2.08
C LEU A 255 -24.15 -22.09 -3.42
N LYS A 256 -25.12 -22.88 -3.90
CA LYS A 256 -25.66 -22.80 -5.27
C LYS A 256 -26.17 -21.41 -5.66
N ALA A 257 -26.88 -20.73 -4.76
CA ALA A 257 -27.37 -19.38 -5.00
C ALA A 257 -26.28 -18.33 -4.75
N TYR A 258 -25.69 -18.34 -3.54
CA TYR A 258 -24.75 -17.29 -3.11
C TYR A 258 -23.48 -17.25 -3.97
N ASP A 259 -22.75 -18.37 -4.05
CA ASP A 259 -21.52 -18.47 -4.84
C ASP A 259 -21.80 -18.65 -6.33
N GLY A 260 -22.99 -19.16 -6.68
CA GLY A 260 -23.49 -19.14 -8.06
C GLY A 260 -23.58 -17.70 -8.58
N ARG A 261 -24.09 -16.76 -7.78
CA ARG A 261 -24.21 -15.36 -8.20
C ARG A 261 -22.86 -14.71 -8.51
N PHE A 262 -21.81 -15.01 -7.74
CA PHE A 262 -20.44 -14.57 -8.07
C PHE A 262 -19.99 -15.11 -9.43
N LYS A 263 -20.19 -16.41 -9.67
CA LYS A 263 -19.83 -17.05 -10.94
C LYS A 263 -20.58 -16.40 -12.11
N ASP A 264 -21.88 -16.24 -11.97
CA ASP A 264 -22.74 -15.72 -13.02
C ASP A 264 -22.37 -14.27 -13.37
N ILE A 265 -22.20 -13.39 -12.37
CA ILE A 265 -21.81 -11.99 -12.59
C ILE A 265 -20.45 -11.90 -13.29
N PHE A 266 -19.45 -12.67 -12.85
CA PHE A 266 -18.13 -12.66 -13.50
C PHE A 266 -18.22 -13.11 -14.96
N GLN A 267 -18.99 -14.17 -15.24
CA GLN A 267 -19.16 -14.68 -16.59
C GLN A 267 -19.89 -13.66 -17.49
N GLU A 268 -20.99 -13.08 -17.02
CA GLU A 268 -21.76 -12.04 -17.73
C GLU A 268 -20.88 -10.83 -18.09
N ILE A 269 -20.09 -10.34 -17.12
CA ILE A 269 -19.18 -9.20 -17.32
C ILE A 269 -18.04 -9.56 -18.28
N PHE A 270 -17.45 -10.75 -18.14
CA PHE A 270 -16.38 -11.21 -19.01
C PHE A 270 -16.82 -11.22 -20.49
N GLU A 271 -17.94 -11.90 -20.77
CA GLU A 271 -18.47 -12.05 -22.12
C GLU A 271 -18.82 -10.70 -22.75
N LYS A 272 -19.44 -9.81 -21.96
CA LYS A 272 -19.91 -8.52 -22.44
C LYS A 272 -18.79 -7.49 -22.64
N HIS A 273 -17.77 -7.48 -21.77
CA HIS A 273 -16.83 -6.35 -21.68
C HIS A 273 -15.38 -6.71 -21.96
N TYR A 274 -14.93 -7.93 -21.65
CA TYR A 274 -13.50 -8.23 -21.55
C TYR A 274 -13.00 -9.34 -22.47
N LYS A 275 -13.89 -10.19 -22.99
CA LYS A 275 -13.48 -11.34 -23.81
C LYS A 275 -12.57 -10.93 -24.98
N THR A 276 -12.93 -9.88 -25.73
CA THR A 276 -12.13 -9.40 -26.87
C THR A 276 -10.73 -8.98 -26.49
N ASP A 277 -10.56 -8.25 -25.38
CA ASP A 277 -9.25 -7.79 -24.93
C ASP A 277 -8.41 -8.94 -24.34
N PHE A 278 -9.06 -9.91 -23.69
CA PHE A 278 -8.39 -11.13 -23.23
C PHE A 278 -7.87 -11.97 -24.41
N ASP A 279 -8.71 -12.18 -25.43
CA ASP A 279 -8.34 -12.89 -26.66
C ASP A 279 -7.16 -12.18 -27.35
N LYS A 280 -7.21 -10.84 -27.47
CA LYS A 280 -6.13 -10.01 -28.05
C LYS A 280 -4.80 -10.16 -27.30
N ASN A 281 -4.84 -10.23 -25.97
CA ASN A 281 -3.65 -10.38 -25.14
C ASN A 281 -3.23 -11.85 -24.94
N LYS A 282 -3.94 -12.81 -25.53
CA LYS A 282 -3.70 -14.25 -25.41
C LYS A 282 -3.73 -14.75 -23.95
N ILE A 283 -4.66 -14.19 -23.17
CA ILE A 283 -4.95 -14.57 -21.79
C ILE A 283 -6.39 -15.09 -21.70
N TRP A 284 -6.72 -15.78 -20.62
CA TRP A 284 -8.05 -16.37 -20.42
C TRP A 284 -8.60 -16.06 -19.03
N TYR A 285 -9.92 -16.20 -18.91
CA TYR A 285 -10.64 -16.20 -17.65
C TYR A 285 -11.20 -17.60 -17.39
N GLU A 286 -11.10 -18.09 -16.16
CA GLU A 286 -11.72 -19.35 -15.75
C GLU A 286 -12.28 -19.26 -14.32
N HIS A 287 -13.52 -19.74 -14.14
CA HIS A 287 -14.06 -20.06 -12.82
C HIS A 287 -13.63 -21.46 -12.38
N ARG A 288 -13.17 -21.60 -11.14
CA ARG A 288 -12.83 -22.90 -10.53
C ARG A 288 -13.50 -23.09 -9.18
N LEU A 289 -13.66 -24.35 -8.79
CA LEU A 289 -13.98 -24.66 -7.39
C LEU A 289 -12.75 -24.38 -6.52
N ILE A 290 -12.96 -23.79 -5.34
CA ILE A 290 -11.87 -23.33 -4.47
C ILE A 290 -10.89 -24.44 -4.07
N ASP A 291 -11.37 -25.66 -3.84
CA ASP A 291 -10.55 -26.83 -3.52
C ASP A 291 -9.67 -27.29 -4.70
N ASP A 292 -10.20 -27.24 -5.92
CA ASP A 292 -9.39 -27.49 -7.12
C ASP A 292 -8.40 -26.36 -7.38
N MET A 293 -8.82 -25.11 -7.17
CA MET A 293 -7.98 -23.94 -7.38
C MET A 293 -6.75 -23.94 -6.47
N VAL A 294 -6.90 -24.21 -5.16
CA VAL A 294 -5.74 -24.29 -4.25
C VAL A 294 -4.77 -25.40 -4.64
N ALA A 295 -5.28 -26.54 -5.13
CA ALA A 295 -4.45 -27.64 -5.61
C ALA A 295 -3.71 -27.28 -6.91
N GLN A 296 -4.36 -26.58 -7.83
CA GLN A 296 -3.75 -26.05 -9.05
C GLN A 296 -2.65 -25.03 -8.72
N VAL A 297 -2.91 -24.10 -7.80
CA VAL A 297 -1.96 -23.06 -7.40
C VAL A 297 -0.65 -23.69 -6.91
N LEU A 298 -0.72 -24.70 -6.04
CA LEU A 298 0.46 -25.41 -5.53
C LEU A 298 1.29 -26.08 -6.64
N LYS A 299 0.65 -26.57 -7.70
CA LYS A 299 1.33 -27.24 -8.83
C LYS A 299 1.76 -26.28 -9.94
N SER A 300 1.33 -25.03 -9.88
CA SER A 300 1.57 -24.03 -10.93
C SER A 300 2.99 -23.47 -10.91
N SER A 301 3.33 -22.71 -11.96
CA SER A 301 4.54 -21.88 -11.99
C SER A 301 4.33 -20.44 -11.49
N GLY A 302 3.13 -20.11 -11.00
CA GLY A 302 2.66 -18.73 -10.85
C GLY A 302 2.43 -18.01 -12.19
N GLY A 303 2.26 -16.68 -12.14
CA GLY A 303 2.05 -15.79 -13.29
C GLY A 303 0.59 -15.63 -13.69
N PHE A 304 -0.30 -15.47 -12.70
CA PHE A 304 -1.73 -15.27 -12.90
C PHE A 304 -2.32 -14.39 -11.80
N VAL A 305 -3.49 -13.82 -12.10
CA VAL A 305 -4.33 -13.14 -11.11
C VAL A 305 -5.35 -14.15 -10.58
N TRP A 306 -5.51 -14.19 -9.26
CA TRP A 306 -6.48 -15.04 -8.59
C TRP A 306 -7.47 -14.17 -7.80
N ALA A 307 -8.67 -14.03 -8.36
CA ALA A 307 -9.80 -13.38 -7.73
C ALA A 307 -10.40 -14.29 -6.64
N CYS A 308 -10.31 -13.83 -5.40
CA CYS A 308 -10.81 -14.53 -4.23
C CYS A 308 -11.97 -13.75 -3.59
N LYS A 309 -12.99 -14.49 -3.13
CA LYS A 309 -13.97 -13.95 -2.19
C LYS A 309 -13.28 -13.43 -0.92
N ASN A 310 -14.00 -12.67 -0.10
CA ASN A 310 -13.39 -11.90 0.99
C ASN A 310 -12.54 -12.77 1.93
N TYR A 311 -13.12 -13.86 2.44
CA TYR A 311 -12.45 -14.77 3.37
C TYR A 311 -11.31 -15.56 2.70
N ASP A 312 -11.54 -16.09 1.50
CA ASP A 312 -10.52 -16.82 0.76
C ASP A 312 -9.31 -15.92 0.46
N GLY A 313 -9.55 -14.66 0.07
CA GLY A 313 -8.49 -13.72 -0.25
C GLY A 313 -7.65 -13.34 0.97
N ASP A 314 -8.28 -13.25 2.15
CA ASP A 314 -7.57 -13.02 3.41
C ASP A 314 -6.59 -14.17 3.69
N VAL A 315 -7.11 -15.39 3.81
CA VAL A 315 -6.33 -16.58 4.16
C VAL A 315 -5.26 -16.91 3.11
N GLN A 316 -5.62 -16.91 1.83
CA GLN A 316 -4.73 -17.33 0.76
C GLN A 316 -3.62 -16.31 0.50
N SER A 317 -3.87 -15.02 0.74
CA SER A 317 -2.83 -14.01 0.59
C SER A 317 -1.70 -14.15 1.62
N ASP A 318 -2.01 -14.55 2.86
CA ASP A 318 -1.00 -14.79 3.90
C ASP A 318 -0.18 -16.07 3.59
N ILE A 319 -0.84 -17.13 3.13
CA ILE A 319 -0.17 -18.35 2.64
C ILE A 319 0.79 -18.00 1.51
N LEU A 320 0.35 -17.18 0.56
CA LEU A 320 1.16 -16.77 -0.58
C LEU A 320 2.34 -15.91 -0.13
N ALA A 321 2.13 -14.94 0.76
CA ALA A 321 3.22 -14.12 1.30
C ALA A 321 4.29 -14.97 1.98
N GLN A 322 3.88 -15.92 2.83
CA GLN A 322 4.82 -16.83 3.47
C GLN A 322 5.48 -17.78 2.46
N GLY A 323 4.75 -18.23 1.45
CA GLY A 323 5.26 -19.09 0.38
C GLY A 323 6.30 -18.41 -0.51
N PHE A 324 6.22 -17.09 -0.67
CA PHE A 324 7.21 -16.27 -1.36
C PHE A 324 8.32 -15.72 -0.44
N GLY A 325 8.25 -15.99 0.87
CA GLY A 325 9.34 -15.74 1.82
C GLY A 325 8.85 -15.19 3.15
N SER A 326 8.09 -14.08 3.13
CA SER A 326 7.62 -13.39 4.33
C SER A 326 6.43 -12.46 4.03
N LEU A 327 5.60 -12.22 5.03
CA LEU A 327 4.58 -11.16 5.02
C LEU A 327 5.18 -9.77 4.73
N GLY A 328 6.44 -9.54 5.11
CA GLY A 328 7.18 -8.32 4.79
C GLY A 328 7.69 -8.24 3.34
N LEU A 329 7.32 -9.18 2.48
CA LEU A 329 7.62 -9.19 1.04
C LEU A 329 6.33 -9.24 0.23
N MET A 330 5.29 -8.54 0.67
CA MET A 330 3.97 -8.50 0.04
C MET A 330 3.50 -7.06 -0.08
N THR A 331 3.13 -6.65 -1.28
CA THR A 331 2.47 -5.37 -1.54
C THR A 331 0.96 -5.51 -1.37
N SER A 332 0.25 -4.45 -0.98
CA SER A 332 -1.23 -4.43 -0.98
C SER A 332 -1.76 -3.13 -1.58
N VAL A 333 -2.61 -3.24 -2.62
CA VAL A 333 -3.20 -2.08 -3.30
C VAL A 333 -4.69 -2.29 -3.47
N LEU A 334 -5.50 -1.45 -2.83
CA LEU A 334 -6.92 -1.32 -3.15
C LEU A 334 -7.07 -0.61 -4.49
N VAL A 335 -7.74 -1.24 -5.44
CA VAL A 335 -8.07 -0.67 -6.75
C VAL A 335 -9.59 -0.55 -6.87
N CYS A 336 -10.06 0.67 -7.09
CA CYS A 336 -11.47 0.98 -7.27
C CYS A 336 -11.96 0.58 -8.68
N PRO A 337 -13.26 0.31 -8.87
CA PRO A 337 -13.80 -0.11 -10.16
C PRO A 337 -13.81 1.00 -11.24
N ASP A 338 -13.54 2.25 -10.85
CA ASP A 338 -13.41 3.39 -11.76
C ASP A 338 -12.13 3.35 -12.62
N GLY A 339 -11.22 2.40 -12.34
CA GLY A 339 -9.94 2.25 -13.04
C GLY A 339 -8.96 3.39 -12.78
N LYS A 340 -9.17 4.19 -11.73
CA LYS A 340 -8.41 5.40 -11.44
C LYS A 340 -8.02 5.54 -9.97
N THR A 341 -8.93 5.21 -9.06
CA THR A 341 -8.74 5.45 -7.63
C THR A 341 -8.06 4.26 -6.98
N ILE A 342 -6.92 4.51 -6.32
CA ILE A 342 -6.12 3.50 -5.63
C ILE A 342 -5.73 3.94 -4.22
N GLU A 343 -5.56 2.95 -3.34
CA GLU A 343 -4.94 3.12 -2.03
C GLU A 343 -3.90 2.01 -1.84
N ALA A 344 -2.64 2.40 -1.63
CA ALA A 344 -1.54 1.46 -1.40
C ALA A 344 -1.19 1.42 0.10
N GLU A 345 -1.11 0.21 0.66
CA GLU A 345 -0.76 -0.05 2.05
C GLU A 345 0.08 -1.31 2.16
N ALA A 346 0.90 -1.40 3.22
CA ALA A 346 1.60 -2.64 3.51
C ALA A 346 0.59 -3.75 3.84
N ALA A 347 0.84 -4.98 3.37
CA ALA A 347 -0.06 -6.10 3.64
C ALA A 347 -0.10 -6.54 5.12
N HIS A 348 0.86 -6.09 5.93
CA HIS A 348 1.05 -6.48 7.33
C HIS A 348 0.52 -5.44 8.33
N GLY A 349 0.40 -5.82 9.61
CA GLY A 349 -0.01 -4.93 10.70
C GLY A 349 1.08 -3.98 11.20
N THR A 350 0.86 -3.34 12.34
CA THR A 350 1.71 -2.28 12.93
C THR A 350 3.00 -2.77 13.58
N VAL A 351 3.21 -4.10 13.59
CA VAL A 351 4.40 -4.77 14.10
C VAL A 351 4.64 -4.51 15.60
N THR A 352 3.56 -4.58 16.39
CA THR A 352 3.51 -4.30 17.84
C THR A 352 4.67 -4.90 18.64
N ARG A 353 5.03 -6.16 18.41
CA ARG A 353 6.12 -6.82 19.17
C ARG A 353 7.43 -6.04 19.09
N HIS A 354 7.78 -5.57 17.90
CA HIS A 354 9.03 -4.82 17.69
C HIS A 354 8.92 -3.40 18.24
N TYR A 355 7.74 -2.80 18.17
CA TYR A 355 7.49 -1.52 18.82
C TYR A 355 7.71 -1.58 20.33
N ARG A 356 7.30 -2.68 21.00
CA ARG A 356 7.58 -2.85 22.44
C ARG A 356 9.06 -2.91 22.77
N GLU A 357 9.87 -3.56 21.93
CA GLU A 357 11.33 -3.57 22.11
C GLU A 357 11.93 -2.18 21.86
N HIS A 358 11.48 -1.47 20.81
CA HIS A 358 11.88 -0.09 20.56
C HIS A 358 11.57 0.84 21.73
N GLN A 359 10.38 0.69 22.35
CA GLN A 359 10.00 1.47 23.52
C GLN A 359 10.98 1.27 24.68
N LYS A 360 11.43 0.03 24.95
CA LYS A 360 12.40 -0.24 26.03
C LYS A 360 13.72 0.48 25.82
N VAL A 361 14.26 0.44 24.59
CA VAL A 361 15.52 1.09 24.22
C VAL A 361 15.40 2.61 24.32
N CYS A 362 14.25 3.17 23.96
CA CYS A 362 13.97 4.60 24.07
C CYS A 362 13.69 5.10 25.50
N THR A 363 13.41 4.21 26.44
CA THR A 363 13.15 4.56 27.85
C THR A 363 14.38 4.39 28.77
N ASP A 364 15.52 3.94 28.25
CA ASP A 364 16.74 3.81 29.04
C ASP A 364 17.40 5.19 29.26
N PRO A 365 17.57 5.68 30.50
CA PRO A 365 17.99 7.06 30.78
C PRO A 365 19.44 7.42 30.36
N GLY A 366 20.21 6.47 29.82
CA GLY A 366 21.63 6.62 29.51
C GLY A 366 21.96 7.10 28.09
N GLU A 367 21.06 6.95 27.12
CA GLU A 367 21.31 7.35 25.73
C GLU A 367 20.31 8.44 25.31
N GLY A 368 20.74 9.71 25.36
CA GLY A 368 19.91 10.89 25.09
C GLY A 368 19.41 11.07 23.64
N VAL A 369 19.45 10.02 22.81
CA VAL A 369 18.92 9.98 21.45
C VAL A 369 18.48 8.53 21.18
N CYS A 370 17.20 8.30 20.87
CA CYS A 370 16.78 6.99 20.35
C CYS A 370 17.58 6.71 19.08
N PRO A 371 18.36 5.62 19.00
CA PRO A 371 19.11 5.32 17.79
C PRO A 371 18.13 5.12 16.62
N ASP A 372 18.41 5.78 15.50
CA ASP A 372 17.75 5.50 14.23
C ASP A 372 17.92 3.99 13.97
N SER A 373 16.83 3.29 13.68
CA SER A 373 16.76 1.81 13.70
C SER A 373 17.70 1.09 12.70
N GLY A 374 18.56 1.82 11.99
CA GLY A 374 19.46 1.31 10.96
C GLY A 374 20.84 0.81 11.43
N GLU A 375 21.38 1.23 12.59
CA GLU A 375 22.83 1.05 12.84
C GLU A 375 23.27 0.11 13.97
N ARG A 376 22.37 -0.45 14.81
CA ARG A 376 22.78 -1.32 15.95
C ARG A 376 22.10 -2.69 16.05
N SER A 377 21.78 -3.36 14.93
CA SER A 377 21.34 -4.76 14.95
C SER A 377 22.33 -5.72 14.29
N HIS A 378 23.59 -5.67 14.73
CA HIS A 378 24.60 -6.70 14.43
C HIS A 378 24.55 -7.84 15.47
N ASP A 379 23.41 -8.52 15.65
CA ASP A 379 23.42 -9.93 16.09
C ASP A 379 22.05 -10.64 15.94
N GLN A 380 22.07 -11.72 15.15
CA GLN A 380 21.25 -12.95 15.11
C GLN A 380 19.70 -12.89 14.97
N GLY A 381 19.20 -13.27 13.78
CA GLY A 381 17.83 -13.81 13.56
C GLY A 381 17.21 -13.49 12.18
N PRO A 382 16.35 -14.37 11.60
CA PRO A 382 15.80 -14.22 10.24
C PRO A 382 14.68 -13.16 10.11
N GLY A 383 14.49 -12.31 11.12
CA GLY A 383 13.38 -11.35 11.22
C GLY A 383 13.78 -9.89 11.03
N ARG A 384 14.57 -9.56 10.00
CA ARG A 384 14.79 -8.14 9.66
C ARG A 384 13.50 -7.54 9.12
N LEU A 385 13.02 -6.48 9.77
CA LEU A 385 12.02 -5.59 9.19
C LEU A 385 12.73 -4.73 8.16
N TYR A 386 12.33 -4.89 6.91
CA TYR A 386 12.83 -4.03 5.87
C TYR A 386 11.76 -3.02 5.46
N PRO A 387 12.12 -1.77 5.15
CA PRO A 387 11.19 -0.76 4.66
C PRO A 387 10.68 -1.05 3.23
N TRP A 388 11.15 -2.12 2.59
CA TRP A 388 10.88 -2.44 1.17
C TRP A 388 9.39 -2.39 0.79
N PRO A 389 8.43 -2.94 1.56
CA PRO A 389 7.01 -2.87 1.16
C PRO A 389 6.48 -1.44 1.11
N GLN A 390 6.70 -0.67 2.17
CA GLN A 390 6.26 0.73 2.24
C GLN A 390 6.96 1.59 1.17
N GLN A 391 8.24 1.31 0.89
CA GLN A 391 8.99 1.99 -0.16
C GLN A 391 8.49 1.62 -1.56
N CYS A 392 8.34 0.33 -1.88
CA CYS A 392 7.84 -0.12 -3.17
C CYS A 392 6.42 0.39 -3.47
N GLU A 393 5.58 0.54 -2.44
CA GLU A 393 4.23 1.11 -2.58
C GLU A 393 4.25 2.60 -2.86
N ALA A 394 5.12 3.36 -2.16
CA ALA A 394 5.35 4.77 -2.48
C ALA A 394 5.85 4.95 -3.93
N GLU A 395 6.73 4.05 -4.39
CA GLU A 395 7.23 4.03 -5.76
C GLU A 395 6.16 3.64 -6.78
N ARG A 396 5.24 2.71 -6.50
CA ARG A 396 4.15 2.30 -7.42
C ARG A 396 3.05 3.36 -7.55
N ALA A 397 2.80 4.15 -6.50
CA ALA A 397 1.79 5.21 -6.53
C ALA A 397 2.18 6.42 -7.41
N LEU A 398 3.48 6.61 -7.70
CA LEU A 398 4.00 7.78 -8.43
C LEU A 398 3.87 7.69 -9.97
N PRO A 399 4.16 6.56 -10.66
CA PRO A 399 4.11 6.45 -12.12
C PRO A 399 2.74 6.69 -12.75
N GLU A 400 1.65 6.22 -12.13
CA GLU A 400 0.30 6.36 -12.70
C GLU A 400 -0.18 7.82 -12.77
N HIS A 401 0.43 8.72 -11.99
CA HIS A 401 0.18 10.16 -12.03
C HIS A 401 1.09 10.96 -12.94
N LEU A 402 2.14 10.35 -13.50
CA LEU A 402 3.17 11.05 -14.30
C LEU A 402 2.90 11.04 -15.82
N GLY A 403 1.89 10.32 -16.31
CA GLY A 403 1.61 10.24 -17.75
C GLY A 403 2.75 9.64 -18.57
N LEU A 404 3.63 8.85 -17.92
CA LEU A 404 4.75 8.17 -18.58
C LEU A 404 4.29 6.78 -19.07
N PRO A 405 4.73 6.32 -20.27
CA PRO A 405 4.35 5.02 -20.81
C PRO A 405 4.84 3.88 -19.92
N GLY A 406 3.97 2.90 -19.68
CA GLY A 406 4.26 1.75 -18.82
C GLY A 406 5.49 0.96 -19.27
N HIS A 407 6.35 0.60 -18.31
CA HIS A 407 7.56 -0.17 -18.55
C HIS A 407 7.26 -1.53 -19.18
N HIS A 408 7.77 -1.75 -20.39
CA HIS A 408 7.92 -3.07 -20.98
C HIS A 408 9.13 -3.77 -20.34
N GLN A 409 8.89 -4.92 -19.71
CA GLN A 409 9.96 -5.83 -19.32
C GLN A 409 10.52 -6.47 -20.60
N GLU A 410 11.75 -6.14 -20.99
CA GLU A 410 12.45 -6.84 -22.06
C GLU A 410 12.64 -8.33 -21.68
N GLN A 411 12.24 -9.21 -22.59
CA GLN A 411 12.52 -10.65 -22.47
C GLN A 411 14.01 -10.89 -22.77
N PRO A 412 14.71 -11.76 -22.00
CA PRO A 412 16.07 -12.14 -22.34
C PRO A 412 16.09 -12.94 -23.66
N GLY A 413 16.93 -12.47 -24.59
CA GLY A 413 16.89 -12.81 -26.00
C GLY A 413 17.10 -14.28 -26.38
N GLN A 414 16.44 -14.66 -27.47
CA GLN A 414 16.85 -15.79 -28.31
C GLN A 414 18.04 -15.34 -29.16
N GLY A 415 19.18 -16.03 -29.04
CA GLY A 415 20.35 -15.78 -29.88
C GLY A 415 20.06 -16.03 -31.36
N PRO A 416 20.75 -15.33 -32.30
CA PRO A 416 20.47 -15.49 -33.71
C PRO A 416 21.09 -16.79 -34.23
N GLY A 417 20.25 -17.71 -34.69
CA GLY A 417 20.66 -18.81 -35.58
C GLY A 417 20.98 -18.28 -36.98
N PRO A 418 21.79 -19.00 -37.78
CA PRO A 418 22.36 -18.48 -39.01
C PRO A 418 21.30 -18.45 -40.11
N VAL A 419 21.07 -17.29 -40.72
CA VAL A 419 20.27 -17.15 -41.94
C VAL A 419 21.19 -17.10 -43.15
N VAL A 420 21.00 -18.09 -44.01
CA VAL A 420 21.62 -18.24 -45.33
C VAL A 420 21.23 -17.06 -46.22
N GLY A 421 22.23 -16.46 -46.87
CA GLY A 421 22.07 -15.26 -47.69
C GLY A 421 21.52 -15.51 -49.09
N ALA A 422 20.90 -14.48 -49.65
CA ALA A 422 21.01 -14.12 -51.06
C ALA A 422 20.43 -12.70 -51.32
N VAL A 423 21.04 -12.03 -52.30
CA VAL A 423 20.57 -10.90 -53.12
C VAL A 423 21.05 -9.47 -52.77
N ARG A 424 22.21 -9.15 -53.37
CA ARG A 424 22.64 -7.98 -54.19
C ARG A 424 21.94 -6.59 -54.12
N GLY A 425 22.82 -5.57 -54.12
CA GLY A 425 22.69 -4.25 -54.75
C GLY A 425 22.59 -3.11 -53.72
N GLY A 426 23.48 -2.12 -53.58
CA GLY A 426 24.41 -1.48 -54.50
C GLY A 426 24.05 0.01 -54.58
N GLY A 427 24.82 0.90 -53.93
CA GLY A 427 24.65 2.35 -54.05
C GLY A 427 25.17 3.12 -52.83
N GLY A 428 26.29 3.81 -52.99
CA GLY A 428 27.01 4.50 -51.93
C GLY A 428 26.53 5.93 -51.62
N GLY A 429 26.98 6.41 -50.46
CA GLY A 429 26.87 7.81 -50.01
C GLY A 429 27.30 7.93 -48.54
N GLN A 430 28.54 8.35 -48.28
CA GLN A 430 28.93 8.92 -46.98
C GLN A 430 28.38 10.35 -46.89
N PRO A 431 28.01 10.84 -45.69
CA PRO A 431 28.95 11.73 -45.01
C PRO A 431 28.98 11.64 -43.46
N ALA A 432 30.09 12.17 -42.92
CA ALA A 432 30.26 12.83 -41.62
C ALA A 432 30.10 12.00 -40.32
N ALA A 433 31.23 11.80 -39.65
CA ALA A 433 31.33 11.36 -38.27
C ALA A 433 30.76 12.42 -37.32
N GLY A 434 29.64 12.11 -36.67
CA GLY A 434 29.15 12.78 -35.46
C GLY A 434 29.47 11.92 -34.24
N GLU A 435 29.89 12.56 -33.15
CA GLU A 435 30.10 11.95 -31.84
C GLU A 435 28.87 11.13 -31.39
N PRO A 436 29.03 10.00 -30.69
CA PRO A 436 27.90 9.21 -30.24
C PRO A 436 27.08 10.02 -29.22
N PRO A 437 25.75 10.05 -29.32
CA PRO A 437 24.93 10.66 -28.29
C PRO A 437 25.14 9.88 -26.99
N GLY A 438 25.42 10.61 -25.90
CA GLY A 438 25.46 10.05 -24.55
C GLY A 438 24.14 9.33 -24.21
N PRO A 439 24.14 8.42 -23.23
CA PRO A 439 23.00 7.54 -22.97
C PRO A 439 21.72 8.35 -22.75
N SER A 440 20.64 7.94 -23.43
CA SER A 440 19.32 8.56 -23.33
C SER A 440 18.76 8.48 -21.90
N GLN A 441 17.94 9.47 -21.54
CA GLN A 441 17.27 9.59 -20.22
C GLN A 441 16.44 8.37 -19.81
N GLU A 442 16.22 7.40 -20.69
CA GLU A 442 15.54 6.12 -20.39
C GLU A 442 16.44 5.13 -19.64
N ALA A 443 17.77 5.25 -19.73
CA ALA A 443 18.70 4.35 -19.04
C ALA A 443 18.92 4.71 -17.57
N PHE A 444 18.64 5.95 -17.14
CA PHE A 444 19.01 6.43 -15.81
C PHE A 444 18.02 6.02 -14.70
N LEU A 445 16.73 5.88 -15.01
CA LEU A 445 15.74 5.47 -14.01
C LEU A 445 15.71 3.95 -13.77
N GLY A 446 16.11 3.16 -14.77
CA GLY A 446 16.39 1.73 -14.59
C GLY A 446 17.68 1.48 -13.80
N ASP A 447 18.76 2.22 -14.07
CA ASP A 447 20.06 1.97 -13.43
C ASP A 447 20.20 2.58 -12.02
N VAL A 448 19.47 3.63 -11.65
CA VAL A 448 19.53 4.19 -10.28
C VAL A 448 18.84 3.26 -9.26
N PHE A 449 17.86 2.47 -9.67
CA PHE A 449 17.05 1.63 -8.76
C PHE A 449 17.33 0.11 -8.87
N TYR A 450 18.06 -0.37 -9.89
CA TYR A 450 18.47 -1.78 -10.00
C TYR A 450 19.94 -2.05 -9.60
N LYS A 451 20.75 -1.03 -9.29
CA LYS A 451 22.19 -1.19 -8.96
C LYS A 451 22.58 -0.89 -7.51
N GLN A 452 21.64 -0.74 -6.58
CA GLN A 452 21.96 -0.79 -5.15
C GLN A 452 21.84 -2.21 -4.59
N ASP A 453 22.51 -3.16 -5.25
CA ASP A 453 22.88 -4.47 -4.68
C ASP A 453 24.16 -4.32 -3.83
N VAL A 454 24.14 -3.46 -2.81
CA VAL A 454 25.10 -3.50 -1.69
C VAL A 454 24.38 -2.90 -0.48
N PHE A 455 23.83 -3.76 0.38
CA PHE A 455 23.97 -3.76 1.86
C PHE A 455 23.14 -4.90 2.48
#